data_AF-A0AAD9K0F8-F1
#
_entry.id   AF-A0AAD9K0F8-F1
#
_cell.length_a   1.000
_cell.length_b   1.000
_cell.length_c   1.000
_cell.angle_alpha   90.00
_cell.angle_beta   90.00
_cell.angle_gamma   90.00
#
_symmetry.space_group_name_H-M   'P 1'
#
loop_
_entity.id
_entity.type
_entity.pdbx_description
1 polymer ?
#
loop_
_entity_poly.entity_id
_entity_poly.type
_entity_poly.pdbx_seq_one_letter_code
_entity_poly.pdbx_strand_id
1 'polypeptide(L)'
;MLAEATWMDKDTRKLAIAKAKAIKENIGYPEVIKDDVYLDTLYQQIRPRENTYFENIVNTWNVATRRNLKKLDEPVDKTEWKMGPAQVNAYYGRLNNVIEFPAAILQPPMYSKIYPKCLNYGGIGFVIGHEITHGFDNSGRQFDLDGNLKQWWPKKVVDEFTRRAQCTVDQYNRRETDAG
;
A
#
# COMPACT_ATOMS: atom_id res chain seq x y z
N MET A 1 -0.25 21.60 -5.60
CA MET A 1 -1.12 20.44 -5.94
C MET A 1 -2.39 20.37 -5.08
N LEU A 2 -2.41 19.81 -3.85
CA LEU A 2 -3.65 19.76 -3.04
C LEU A 2 -4.19 21.16 -2.65
N ALA A 3 -3.31 22.10 -2.30
CA ALA A 3 -3.68 23.47 -1.95
C ALA A 3 -4.33 24.24 -3.12
N GLU A 4 -4.04 23.85 -4.36
CA GLU A 4 -4.48 24.50 -5.60
C GLU A 4 -5.69 23.80 -6.23
N ALA A 5 -6.17 22.70 -5.64
CA ALA A 5 -7.32 21.96 -6.15
C ALA A 5 -8.61 22.76 -5.93
N THR A 6 -8.96 23.57 -6.93
CA THR A 6 -10.10 24.50 -6.93
C THR A 6 -11.46 23.80 -6.88
N TRP A 7 -11.52 22.52 -7.21
CA TRP A 7 -12.73 21.70 -7.20
C TRP A 7 -13.11 21.18 -5.80
N MET A 8 -12.18 21.22 -4.85
CA MET A 8 -12.44 20.97 -3.43
C MET A 8 -12.76 22.28 -2.70
N ASP A 9 -13.55 22.23 -1.63
CA ASP A 9 -13.64 23.37 -0.71
C ASP A 9 -12.38 23.51 0.16
N LYS A 10 -12.27 24.63 0.88
CA LYS A 10 -11.09 24.95 1.70
C LYS A 10 -10.86 23.93 2.82
N ASP A 11 -11.91 23.42 3.44
CA ASP A 11 -11.80 22.52 4.59
C ASP A 11 -11.48 21.10 4.15
N THR A 12 -12.07 20.63 3.05
CA THR A 12 -11.71 19.36 2.43
C THR A 12 -10.23 19.35 1.98
N ARG A 13 -9.72 20.46 1.42
CA ARG A 13 -8.27 20.60 1.10
C ARG A 13 -7.39 20.49 2.35
N LYS A 14 -7.76 21.12 3.46
CA LYS A 14 -7.00 21.03 4.72
C LYS A 14 -6.94 19.60 5.23
N LEU A 15 -8.08 18.90 5.23
CA LEU A 15 -8.15 17.49 5.65
C LEU A 15 -7.33 16.58 4.74
N ALA A 16 -7.37 16.81 3.42
CA ALA A 16 -6.58 16.04 2.46
C ALA A 16 -5.07 16.25 2.68
N ILE A 17 -4.65 17.49 2.95
CA ILE A 17 -3.26 17.81 3.30
C ILE A 17 -2.86 17.14 4.63
N ALA A 18 -3.73 17.16 5.63
CA ALA A 18 -3.48 16.49 6.90
C ALA A 18 -3.30 14.97 6.71
N LYS A 19 -4.17 14.34 5.91
CA LYS A 19 -4.04 12.92 5.54
C LYS A 19 -2.73 12.64 4.82
N ALA A 20 -2.37 13.44 3.82
CA ALA A 20 -1.12 13.26 3.06
C ALA A 20 0.11 13.36 3.96
N LYS A 21 0.11 14.30 4.92
CA LYS A 21 1.19 14.44 5.91
C LYS A 21 1.25 13.31 6.94
N ALA A 22 0.12 12.64 7.17
CA ALA A 22 0.02 11.52 8.11
C ALA A 22 0.38 10.17 7.46
N ILE A 23 0.67 10.14 6.15
CA ILE A 23 1.13 8.92 5.48
C ILE A 23 2.45 8.47 6.11
N LYS A 24 2.49 7.23 6.60
CA LYS A 24 3.70 6.57 7.09
C LYS A 24 4.44 5.92 5.93
N GLU A 25 5.76 5.84 6.03
CA GLU A 25 6.61 5.24 5.02
C GLU A 25 7.36 4.02 5.55
N ASN A 26 7.33 2.95 4.76
CA ASN A 26 8.02 1.69 5.00
C ASN A 26 8.95 1.44 3.81
N ILE A 27 10.27 1.48 4.02
CA ILE A 27 11.27 1.46 2.94
C ILE A 27 12.26 0.32 3.15
N GLY A 28 12.42 -0.54 2.15
CA GLY A 28 13.36 -1.65 2.16
C GLY A 28 12.82 -2.89 2.86
N TYR A 29 12.87 -2.91 4.18
CA TYR A 29 12.48 -4.07 5.00
C TYR A 29 12.11 -3.64 6.43
N PRO A 30 11.27 -4.40 7.15
CA PRO A 30 11.01 -4.13 8.55
C PRO A 30 12.20 -4.59 9.41
N GLU A 31 12.56 -3.81 10.43
CA GLU A 31 13.74 -4.12 11.27
C GLU A 31 13.65 -5.48 11.98
N VAL A 32 12.44 -6.00 12.23
CA VAL A 32 12.22 -7.31 12.86
C VAL A 32 12.80 -8.49 12.06
N ILE A 33 13.13 -8.32 10.77
CA ILE A 33 13.81 -9.39 10.02
C ILE A 33 15.27 -9.60 10.45
N LYS A 34 15.84 -8.69 11.22
CA LYS A 34 17.19 -8.81 11.78
C LYS A 34 17.19 -9.44 13.18
N ASP A 35 16.00 -9.71 13.74
CA ASP A 35 15.84 -10.32 15.06
C ASP A 35 15.60 -11.82 14.89
N ASP A 36 16.66 -12.61 15.09
CA ASP A 36 16.62 -14.07 14.98
C ASP A 36 15.60 -14.69 15.94
N VAL A 37 15.47 -14.17 17.16
CA VAL A 37 14.54 -14.69 18.17
C VAL A 37 13.09 -14.46 17.72
N TYR A 38 12.81 -13.28 17.18
CA TYR A 38 11.49 -12.97 16.62
C TYR A 38 11.15 -13.92 15.45
N LEU A 39 12.08 -14.12 14.51
CA LEU A 39 11.86 -14.98 13.35
C LEU A 39 11.69 -16.45 13.73
N ASP A 40 12.55 -16.98 14.62
CA ASP A 40 12.43 -18.34 15.13
C ASP A 40 11.09 -18.56 15.83
N THR A 41 10.67 -17.59 16.65
CA THR A 41 9.36 -17.63 17.33
C THR A 41 8.20 -17.60 16.34
N LEU A 42 8.31 -16.78 15.29
CA LEU A 42 7.31 -16.68 14.24
C LEU A 42 7.16 -18.03 13.52
N TYR A 43 8.26 -18.68 13.17
CA TYR A 43 8.27 -19.90 12.36
C TYR A 43 8.33 -21.21 13.15
N GLN A 44 8.37 -21.20 14.48
CA GLN A 44 8.51 -22.39 15.35
C GLN A 44 7.52 -23.55 15.08
N GLN A 45 6.34 -23.25 14.52
CA GLN A 45 5.31 -24.25 14.21
C GLN A 45 5.38 -24.78 12.77
N ILE A 46 6.20 -24.17 11.91
CA ILE A 46 6.47 -24.64 10.56
C ILE A 46 7.60 -25.67 10.65
N ARG A 47 7.30 -26.93 10.34
CA ARG A 47 8.23 -28.06 10.47
C ARG A 47 8.36 -28.78 9.13
N PRO A 48 9.11 -28.21 8.17
CA PRO A 48 9.25 -28.80 6.85
C PRO A 48 9.98 -30.13 6.95
N ARG A 49 9.52 -31.13 6.17
CA ARG A 49 10.25 -32.40 5.98
C ARG A 49 10.58 -32.57 4.51
N GLU A 50 11.71 -33.21 4.24
CA GLU A 50 12.12 -33.54 2.88
C GLU A 50 11.12 -34.50 2.22
N ASN A 51 10.95 -34.38 0.90
CA ASN A 51 10.08 -35.24 0.09
C ASN A 51 8.58 -35.27 0.47
N THR A 52 8.10 -34.33 1.30
CA THR A 52 6.68 -34.21 1.71
C THR A 52 6.11 -32.84 1.36
N TYR A 53 6.18 -32.45 0.09
CA TYR A 53 5.80 -31.10 -0.35
C TYR A 53 4.35 -30.76 0.02
N PHE A 54 3.41 -31.67 -0.26
CA PHE A 54 2.00 -31.44 0.04
C PHE A 54 1.76 -31.21 1.54
N GLU A 55 2.35 -32.05 2.38
CA GLU A 55 2.25 -31.94 3.84
C GLU A 55 2.88 -30.64 4.35
N ASN A 56 3.99 -30.20 3.76
CA ASN A 56 4.63 -28.94 4.12
C ASN A 56 3.73 -27.74 3.80
N ILE A 57 3.04 -27.76 2.65
CA ILE A 57 2.07 -26.73 2.27
C ILE A 57 0.88 -26.74 3.24
N VAL A 58 0.30 -27.91 3.52
CA VAL A 58 -0.83 -28.05 4.46
C VAL A 58 -0.44 -27.56 5.86
N ASN A 59 0.76 -27.90 6.34
CA ASN A 59 1.27 -27.39 7.63
C ASN A 59 1.38 -25.85 7.62
N THR A 60 1.98 -25.28 6.57
CA THR A 60 2.16 -23.83 6.43
C THR A 60 0.81 -23.10 6.44
N TRP A 61 -0.18 -23.59 5.67
CA TRP A 61 -1.53 -23.02 5.63
C TRP A 61 -2.26 -23.11 6.96
N ASN A 62 -2.13 -24.25 7.66
CA ASN A 62 -2.72 -24.42 9.00
C ASN A 62 -2.12 -23.44 10.01
N VAL A 63 -0.79 -23.26 10.00
CA VAL A 63 -0.10 -22.31 10.89
C VAL A 63 -0.52 -20.87 10.56
N ALA A 64 -0.52 -20.49 9.28
CA ALA A 64 -0.93 -19.15 8.84
C ALA A 64 -2.39 -18.84 9.20
N THR A 65 -3.30 -19.79 8.96
CA THR A 65 -4.73 -19.66 9.31
C THR A 65 -4.90 -19.48 10.82
N ARG A 66 -4.25 -20.31 11.64
CA ARG A 66 -4.31 -20.17 13.11
C ARG A 66 -3.76 -18.83 13.58
N ARG A 67 -2.66 -18.35 12.99
CA ARG A 67 -2.10 -17.03 13.32
C ARG A 67 -3.06 -15.90 12.99
N ASN A 68 -3.74 -15.96 11.85
CA ASN A 68 -4.74 -14.97 11.47
C ASN A 68 -5.98 -15.01 12.38
N LEU A 69 -6.46 -16.21 12.74
CA LEU A 69 -7.60 -16.36 13.65
C LEU A 69 -7.31 -15.82 15.05
N LYS A 70 -6.06 -15.95 15.53
CA LYS A 70 -5.64 -15.36 16.81
C LYS A 70 -5.70 -13.84 16.85
N LYS A 71 -5.65 -13.16 15.70
CA LYS A 71 -5.73 -11.69 15.63
C LYS A 71 -7.16 -11.16 15.81
N LEU A 72 -8.18 -12.01 15.89
CA LEU A 72 -9.58 -11.57 15.91
C LEU A 72 -9.92 -10.68 17.12
N ASP A 73 -9.40 -11.03 18.29
CA ASP A 73 -9.64 -10.32 19.55
C ASP A 73 -8.46 -9.42 19.97
N GLU A 74 -7.48 -9.25 19.08
CA GLU A 74 -6.28 -8.45 19.34
C GLU A 74 -6.38 -7.07 18.65
N PRO A 75 -5.77 -6.02 19.22
CA PRO A 75 -5.68 -4.75 18.54
C PRO A 75 -4.88 -4.88 17.24
N VAL A 76 -5.24 -4.07 16.23
CA VAL A 76 -4.52 -4.04 14.96
C VAL A 76 -3.11 -3.52 15.18
N ASP A 77 -2.11 -4.35 14.85
CA ASP A 77 -0.73 -3.93 14.76
C ASP A 77 -0.52 -3.08 13.49
N LYS A 78 -0.43 -1.76 13.67
CA LYS A 78 -0.19 -0.79 12.59
C LYS A 78 1.26 -0.78 12.10
N THR A 79 2.16 -1.58 12.69
CA THR A 79 3.57 -1.70 12.27
C THR A 79 3.80 -2.89 11.33
N GLU A 80 2.82 -3.78 11.17
CA GLU A 80 2.92 -4.94 10.29
C GLU A 80 2.94 -4.53 8.81
N TRP A 81 3.95 -5.01 8.08
CA TRP A 81 4.09 -4.80 6.64
C TRP A 81 3.19 -5.77 5.87
N LYS A 82 2.64 -5.33 4.74
CA LYS A 82 1.85 -6.18 3.84
C LYS A 82 2.69 -6.92 2.82
N MET A 83 3.84 -6.38 2.45
CA MET A 83 4.77 -7.02 1.52
C MET A 83 6.10 -7.40 2.18
N GLY A 84 6.62 -8.55 1.77
CA GLY A 84 7.98 -8.97 2.12
C GLY A 84 9.02 -8.23 1.28
N PRO A 85 10.26 -8.08 1.77
CA PRO A 85 11.29 -7.24 1.16
C PRO A 85 11.76 -7.71 -0.23
N ALA A 86 11.54 -8.99 -0.56
CA ALA A 86 11.92 -9.60 -1.84
C ALA A 86 10.87 -9.40 -2.97
N GLN A 87 9.76 -8.70 -2.72
CA GLN A 87 8.74 -8.45 -3.74
C GLN A 87 9.10 -7.23 -4.60
N VAL A 88 9.13 -7.38 -5.91
CA VAL A 88 9.31 -6.26 -6.85
C VAL A 88 7.95 -5.58 -7.07
N ASN A 89 7.50 -4.79 -6.09
CA ASN A 89 6.23 -4.07 -6.13
C ASN A 89 6.23 -2.88 -5.16
N ALA A 90 5.15 -2.11 -5.12
CA ALA A 90 4.87 -1.09 -4.12
C ALA A 90 3.38 -1.17 -3.68
N TYR A 91 3.04 -0.59 -2.52
CA TYR A 91 1.70 -0.74 -1.94
C TYR A 91 1.29 0.43 -1.05
N TYR A 92 0.02 0.80 -1.14
CA TYR A 92 -0.65 1.69 -0.20
C TYR A 92 -1.65 0.94 0.70
N GLY A 93 -1.39 0.95 2.01
CA GLY A 93 -2.22 0.35 3.05
C GLY A 93 -3.24 1.33 3.63
N ARG A 94 -4.44 1.38 3.04
CA ARG A 94 -5.51 2.32 3.45
C ARG A 94 -5.94 2.25 4.92
N LEU A 95 -5.84 1.08 5.57
CA LEU A 95 -6.21 0.89 6.98
C LEU A 95 -5.17 1.46 7.96
N ASN A 96 -3.93 1.63 7.50
CA ASN A 96 -2.82 2.14 8.32
C ASN A 96 -2.29 3.49 7.82
N ASN A 97 -2.83 4.00 6.70
CA ASN A 97 -2.34 5.17 5.97
C ASN A 97 -0.82 5.07 5.74
N VAL A 98 -0.38 3.96 5.12
CA VAL A 98 1.04 3.63 4.94
C VAL A 98 1.38 3.38 3.46
N ILE A 99 2.56 3.79 3.04
CA ILE A 99 3.17 3.41 1.75
C ILE A 99 4.36 2.47 2.00
N GLU A 100 4.42 1.37 1.26
CA GLU A 100 5.45 0.34 1.38
C GLU A 100 6.24 0.20 0.08
N PHE A 101 7.57 0.31 0.17
CA PHE A 101 8.52 0.10 -0.92
C PHE A 101 9.55 -0.97 -0.51
N PRO A 102 9.27 -2.26 -0.74
CA PRO A 102 10.22 -3.36 -0.52
C PRO A 102 11.59 -3.11 -1.17
N ALA A 103 12.65 -3.66 -0.58
CA ALA A 103 14.01 -3.51 -1.09
C ALA A 103 14.14 -3.91 -2.58
N ALA A 104 13.39 -4.94 -3.00
CA ALA A 104 13.46 -5.45 -4.36
C ALA A 104 12.87 -4.52 -5.44
N ILE A 105 12.08 -3.47 -5.12
CA ILE A 105 11.73 -2.45 -6.14
C ILE A 105 12.78 -1.35 -6.24
N LEU A 106 13.65 -1.20 -5.23
CA LEU A 106 14.66 -0.14 -5.13
C LEU A 106 15.95 -0.49 -5.90
N GLN A 107 15.78 -0.92 -7.15
CA GLN A 107 16.86 -1.32 -8.05
C GLN A 107 16.61 -0.84 -9.48
N PRO A 108 17.60 -0.90 -10.39
CA PRO A 108 17.38 -0.63 -11.80
C PRO A 108 16.23 -1.45 -12.40
N PRO A 109 15.40 -0.86 -13.30
CA PRO A 109 15.46 0.51 -13.81
C PRO A 109 14.78 1.55 -12.91
N MET A 110 14.15 1.14 -11.80
CA MET A 110 13.34 2.04 -10.96
C MET A 110 14.18 3.02 -10.16
N TYR A 111 15.29 2.57 -9.58
CA TYR A 111 16.15 3.41 -8.76
C TYR A 111 17.63 3.03 -8.87
N SER A 112 18.48 4.04 -8.91
CA SER A 112 19.91 3.89 -8.61
C SER A 112 20.48 5.20 -8.08
N LYS A 113 21.35 5.11 -7.07
CA LYS A 113 22.03 6.28 -6.50
C LYS A 113 22.91 7.02 -7.52
N ILE A 114 23.38 6.31 -8.56
CA ILE A 114 24.24 6.89 -9.61
C ILE A 114 23.44 7.44 -10.81
N TYR A 115 22.12 7.24 -10.87
CA TYR A 115 21.32 7.77 -11.96
C TYR A 115 21.14 9.28 -11.87
N PRO A 116 21.04 9.97 -13.03
CA PRO A 116 20.52 11.33 -13.06
C PRO A 116 19.16 11.40 -12.36
N LYS A 117 18.89 12.51 -11.66
CA LYS A 117 17.64 12.69 -10.91
C LYS A 117 16.40 12.44 -11.76
N CYS A 118 16.41 12.84 -13.04
CA CYS A 118 15.28 12.63 -13.94
C CYS A 118 14.88 11.16 -14.10
N LEU A 119 15.85 10.23 -14.15
CA LEU A 119 15.55 8.79 -14.22
C LEU A 119 14.96 8.28 -12.91
N ASN A 120 15.52 8.69 -11.76
CA ASN A 120 14.95 8.33 -10.46
C ASN A 120 13.54 8.92 -10.26
N TYR A 121 13.28 10.16 -10.70
CA TYR A 121 11.95 10.75 -10.63
C TYR A 121 10.96 10.08 -11.59
N GLY A 122 11.40 9.67 -12.79
CA GLY A 122 10.56 8.96 -13.76
C GLY A 122 10.29 7.49 -13.38
N GLY A 123 11.23 6.84 -12.69
CA GLY A 123 11.09 5.49 -12.14
C GLY A 123 10.45 5.53 -10.76
N ILE A 124 11.25 5.39 -9.70
CA ILE A 124 10.75 5.28 -8.33
C ILE A 124 9.94 6.51 -7.89
N GLY A 125 10.26 7.72 -8.37
CA GLY A 125 9.48 8.92 -8.06
C GLY A 125 8.04 8.87 -8.56
N PHE A 126 7.81 8.30 -9.75
CA PHE A 126 6.47 8.03 -10.26
C PHE A 126 5.73 7.03 -9.38
N VAL A 127 6.40 5.92 -9.02
CA VAL A 127 5.82 4.89 -8.15
C VAL A 127 5.46 5.45 -6.77
N ILE A 128 6.31 6.29 -6.19
CA ILE A 128 6.01 6.99 -4.92
C ILE A 128 4.76 7.87 -5.07
N GLY A 129 4.66 8.63 -6.17
CA GLY A 129 3.48 9.42 -6.48
C GLY A 129 2.22 8.58 -6.67
N HIS A 130 2.34 7.40 -7.29
CA HIS A 130 1.27 6.43 -7.48
C HIS A 130 0.72 5.95 -6.13
N GLU A 131 1.59 5.47 -5.24
CA GLU A 131 1.17 4.97 -3.92
C GLU A 131 0.57 6.07 -3.03
N ILE A 132 1.11 7.29 -3.07
CA ILE A 132 0.50 8.42 -2.35
C ILE A 132 -0.90 8.71 -2.91
N THR A 133 -1.09 8.60 -4.23
CA THR A 133 -2.38 8.86 -4.89
C THR A 133 -3.43 7.81 -4.53
N HIS A 134 -3.04 6.56 -4.25
CA HIS A 134 -3.95 5.54 -3.72
C HIS A 134 -4.61 5.96 -2.39
N GLY A 135 -4.01 6.87 -1.62
CA GLY A 135 -4.66 7.49 -0.47
C GLY A 135 -5.88 8.35 -0.79
N PHE A 136 -6.06 8.72 -2.06
CA PHE A 136 -7.09 9.67 -2.51
C PHE A 136 -7.88 9.17 -3.72
N ASP A 137 -7.66 7.93 -4.17
CA ASP A 137 -8.43 7.31 -5.24
C ASP A 137 -9.88 6.99 -4.79
N ASN A 138 -10.65 6.34 -5.66
CA ASN A 138 -12.05 5.97 -5.40
C ASN A 138 -12.26 5.16 -4.11
N SER A 139 -11.27 4.37 -3.69
CA SER A 139 -11.31 3.58 -2.45
C SER A 139 -10.62 4.29 -1.29
N GLY A 140 -9.39 4.76 -1.48
CA GLY A 140 -8.58 5.40 -0.45
C GLY A 140 -9.20 6.67 0.12
N ARG A 141 -9.91 7.46 -0.70
CA ARG A 141 -10.60 8.68 -0.23
C ARG A 141 -11.64 8.40 0.85
N GLN A 142 -12.15 7.16 0.96
CA GLN A 142 -13.18 6.81 1.93
C GLN A 142 -12.61 6.57 3.34
N PHE A 143 -11.28 6.53 3.46
CA PHE A 143 -10.58 6.35 4.72
C PHE A 143 -10.02 7.68 5.19
N ASP A 144 -10.15 8.00 6.48
CA ASP A 144 -9.54 9.18 7.07
C ASP A 144 -8.02 9.00 7.29
N LEU A 145 -7.37 9.96 7.97
CA LEU A 145 -5.93 9.95 8.21
C LEU A 145 -5.46 8.83 9.14
N ASP A 146 -6.36 8.29 9.96
CA ASP A 146 -6.09 7.21 10.91
C ASP A 146 -6.39 5.83 10.32
N GLY A 147 -6.95 5.79 9.10
CA GLY A 147 -7.32 4.58 8.37
C GLY A 147 -8.73 4.07 8.69
N ASN A 148 -9.61 4.91 9.24
CA ASN A 148 -11.00 4.53 9.50
C ASN A 148 -11.89 4.81 8.28
N LEU A 149 -12.77 3.87 7.95
CA LEU A 149 -13.79 4.09 6.92
C LEU A 149 -14.79 5.13 7.40
N LYS A 150 -14.73 6.35 6.84
CA LYS A 150 -15.53 7.49 7.26
C LYS A 150 -15.77 8.41 6.07
N GLN A 151 -16.99 8.89 5.87
CA GLN A 151 -17.23 9.96 4.91
C GLN A 151 -16.73 11.28 5.51
N TRP A 152 -15.52 11.70 5.14
CA TRP A 152 -14.92 12.97 5.56
C TRP A 152 -14.95 14.05 4.47
N TRP A 153 -15.51 13.74 3.29
CA TRP A 153 -15.79 14.71 2.23
C TRP A 153 -17.28 15.06 2.20
N PRO A 154 -17.65 16.33 2.03
CA PRO A 154 -19.03 16.70 1.80
C PRO A 154 -19.50 16.18 0.44
N LYS A 155 -20.81 15.92 0.30
CA LYS A 155 -21.41 15.33 -0.91
C LYS A 155 -20.98 16.05 -2.19
N LYS A 156 -20.96 17.39 -2.18
CA LYS A 156 -20.55 18.22 -3.32
C LYS A 156 -19.14 17.87 -3.84
N VAL A 157 -18.19 17.61 -2.94
CA VAL A 157 -16.81 17.25 -3.32
C VAL A 157 -16.75 15.81 -3.83
N VAL A 158 -17.53 14.91 -3.24
CA VAL A 158 -17.64 13.52 -3.72
C VAL A 158 -18.24 13.46 -5.13
N ASP A 159 -19.29 14.22 -5.39
CA ASP A 159 -19.93 14.31 -6.71
C ASP A 159 -18.92 14.86 -7.75
N GLU A 160 -18.19 15.93 -7.42
CA GLU A 160 -17.20 16.53 -8.32
C GLU A 160 -15.98 15.62 -8.56
N PHE A 161 -15.51 14.89 -7.53
CA PHE A 161 -14.50 13.85 -7.69
C PHE A 161 -14.97 12.77 -8.66
N THR A 162 -16.20 12.27 -8.46
CA THR A 162 -16.79 11.21 -9.29
C THR A 162 -16.92 11.66 -10.74
N ARG A 163 -17.39 12.89 -10.96
CA ARG A 163 -17.49 13.50 -12.29
C ARG A 163 -16.12 13.60 -12.99
N ARG A 164 -15.05 13.93 -12.25
CA ARG A 164 -13.68 13.97 -12.79
C ARG A 164 -13.12 12.59 -13.09
N ALA A 165 -13.34 11.64 -12.18
CA ALA A 165 -12.91 10.25 -12.36
C ALA A 165 -13.57 9.59 -13.58
N GLN A 166 -14.80 9.99 -13.92
CA GLN A 166 -15.49 9.51 -15.12
C GLN A 166 -14.69 9.76 -16.41
N CYS A 167 -13.97 10.87 -16.52
CA CYS A 167 -13.11 11.14 -17.67
C CYS A 167 -12.04 10.05 -17.87
N THR A 168 -11.45 9.58 -16.77
CA THR A 168 -10.49 8.47 -16.80
C THR A 168 -11.17 7.16 -17.17
N VAL A 169 -12.35 6.89 -16.61
CA VAL A 169 -13.15 5.70 -16.99
C VAL A 169 -13.41 5.69 -18.50
N ASP A 170 -13.90 6.79 -19.05
CA ASP A 170 -14.20 6.92 -20.48
C ASP A 170 -12.93 6.85 -21.35
N GLN A 171 -11.79 7.33 -20.84
CA GLN A 171 -10.51 7.21 -21.54
C GLN A 171 -10.06 5.76 -21.66
N TYR A 172 -10.11 4.99 -20.57
CA TYR A 172 -9.63 3.61 -20.56
C TYR A 172 -10.63 2.65 -21.22
N ASN A 173 -11.94 2.89 -21.14
CA ASN A 173 -12.96 2.11 -21.84
C ASN A 173 -12.88 2.20 -23.36
N ARG A 174 -12.28 3.27 -23.91
CA ARG A 174 -12.06 3.44 -25.35
C ARG A 174 -10.84 2.68 -25.88
N ARG A 175 -10.07 2.04 -25.01
CA ARG A 175 -8.92 1.24 -25.43
C ARG A 175 -9.35 -0.21 -25.56
N GLU A 176 -9.33 -0.71 -26.78
CA GLU A 176 -9.33 -2.14 -27.02
C GLU A 176 -7.94 -2.69 -26.71
N THR A 177 -7.90 -3.88 -26.11
CA THR A 177 -6.66 -4.63 -25.94
C THR A 177 -6.77 -5.91 -26.75
N ASP A 178 -5.64 -6.49 -27.16
CA ASP A 178 -5.62 -7.75 -27.92
C ASP A 178 -6.29 -8.92 -27.17
N ALA A 179 -6.60 -8.75 -25.88
CA ALA A 179 -7.31 -9.70 -25.04
C ALA A 179 -8.85 -9.59 -25.07
N GLY A 180 -9.41 -8.61 -25.80
CA GLY A 180 -10.86 -8.35 -25.89
C GLY A 180 -11.33 -7.28 -24.91
#